data_AF-A0A377AIL1-F1
#
_entry.id   AF-A0A377AIL1-F1
#
_cell.length_a   1.000
_cell.length_b   1.000
_cell.length_c   1.000
_cell.angle_alpha   90.00
_cell.angle_beta   90.00
_cell.angle_gamma   90.00
#
_symmetry.space_group_name_H-M   'P 1'
#
loop_
_entity.id
_entity.type
_entity.pdbx_description
1 polymer ?
#
loop_
_entity_poly.entity_id
_entity_poly.type
_entity_poly.pdbx_seq_one_letter_code
_entity_poly.pdbx_strand_id
1 'polypeptide(L)' 'MAELLLGLNIDHIATLRNARGTAYPDPVAGGVYCRAGGSGRHYRAFT' A
#
# COMPACT_ATOMS: atom_id res chain seq x y z
N MET A 1 -15.28 1.31 -22.53
CA MET A 1 -15.20 0.44 -21.33
C MET A 1 -14.56 1.26 -20.22
N ALA A 2 -15.10 1.24 -18.99
CA ALA A 2 -14.43 1.88 -17.86
C ALA A 2 -13.24 1.02 -17.40
N GLU A 3 -12.15 1.66 -17.03
CA GLU A 3 -10.96 0.98 -16.52
C GLU A 3 -11.22 0.43 -15.10
N LEU A 4 -10.82 -0.83 -14.86
CA LEU A 4 -10.97 -1.47 -13.56
C LEU A 4 -9.73 -1.16 -12.68
N LEU A 5 -9.95 -0.47 -11.58
CA LEU A 5 -8.90 -0.11 -10.63
C LEU A 5 -8.75 -1.16 -9.52
N LEU A 6 -7.52 -1.40 -9.07
CA LEU A 6 -7.26 -2.17 -7.86
C LEU A 6 -6.93 -1.25 -6.69
N GLY A 7 -7.82 -1.21 -5.70
CA GLY A 7 -7.55 -0.59 -4.41
C GLY A 7 -6.73 -1.52 -3.52
N LEU A 8 -5.67 -1.00 -2.91
CA LEU A 8 -4.84 -1.73 -1.96
C LEU A 8 -4.90 -1.06 -0.59
N ASN A 9 -5.54 -1.70 0.38
CA ASN A 9 -5.51 -1.26 1.78
C ASN A 9 -4.14 -1.66 2.39
N ILE A 10 -3.42 -0.68 2.93
CA ILE A 10 -2.09 -0.87 3.53
C ILE A 10 -2.05 -0.63 5.05
N ASP A 11 -3.20 -0.61 5.74
CA ASP A 11 -3.31 -0.37 7.18
C ASP A 11 -2.49 -1.35 8.02
N HIS A 12 -2.40 -2.58 7.52
CA HIS A 12 -1.68 -3.66 8.21
C HIS A 12 -0.16 -3.39 8.31
N ILE A 13 0.39 -2.54 7.44
CA ILE A 13 1.78 -2.07 7.57
C ILE A 13 1.90 -1.23 8.85
N ALA A 14 0.96 -0.30 9.06
CA ALA A 14 0.93 0.53 10.27
C ALA A 14 0.63 -0.30 11.53
N THR A 15 -0.22 -1.32 11.43
CA THR A 15 -0.48 -2.26 12.54
C THR A 15 0.82 -2.93 13.00
N LEU A 16 1.62 -3.46 12.08
CA LEU A 16 2.90 -4.10 12.42
C LEU A 16 3.91 -3.10 13.01
N ARG A 17 4.01 -1.91 12.42
CA ARG A 17 4.85 -0.82 12.90
C ARG A 17 4.51 -0.45 14.35
N ASN A 18 3.22 -0.19 14.60
CA ASN A 18 2.73 0.24 15.90
C ASN A 18 2.91 -0.86 16.97
N ALA A 19 2.67 -2.12 16.61
CA ALA A 19 2.87 -3.25 17.52
C ALA A 19 4.33 -3.40 17.98
N ARG A 20 5.30 -2.93 17.17
CA ARG A 20 6.74 -2.99 17.50
C ARG A 20 7.28 -1.68 18.09
N GLY A 21 6.51 -0.59 18.03
CA GLY A 21 6.98 0.74 18.47
C GLY A 21 8.18 1.25 17.65
N THR A 22 8.34 0.79 16.42
CA THR A 22 9.47 1.14 15.53
C THR A 22 9.04 2.07 14.40
N ALA A 23 9.98 2.71 13.71
CA ALA A 23 9.69 3.50 12.51
C ALA A 23 9.42 2.61 11.27
N TYR A 24 9.89 1.36 11.29
CA TYR A 24 9.69 0.37 10.23
C TYR A 24 8.68 -0.71 10.65
N PRO A 25 7.84 -1.21 9.72
CA PRO A 25 7.71 -0.78 8.33
C PRO A 25 6.96 0.55 8.18
N ASP A 26 7.32 1.32 7.14
CA ASP A 26 6.67 2.59 6.83
C ASP A 26 5.51 2.38 5.82
N PRO A 27 4.26 2.71 6.19
CA PRO A 27 3.11 2.66 5.29
C PRO A 27 3.29 3.49 4.02
N VAL A 28 3.99 4.64 4.08
CA VAL A 28 4.20 5.50 2.90
C VAL A 28 5.06 4.77 1.87
N ALA A 29 6.17 4.18 2.30
CA ALA A 29 6.99 3.32 1.44
C ALA A 29 6.18 2.13 0.87
N GLY A 30 5.33 1.50 1.69
CA GLY A 30 4.39 0.45 1.25
C GLY A 30 3.49 0.90 0.08
N GLY A 31 2.91 2.10 0.17
CA GLY A 31 2.09 2.67 -0.90
C GLY A 31 2.84 2.90 -2.20
N VAL A 32 4.13 3.26 -2.14
CA VAL A 32 5.00 3.39 -3.33
C VAL A 32 5.22 2.02 -3.99
N TYR A 33 5.53 0.98 -3.20
CA TYR A 33 5.70 -0.37 -3.73
C TYR A 33 4.42 -0.93 -4.36
N CYS A 34 3.27 -0.71 -3.71
CA CYS A 34 1.96 -1.08 -4.24
C CYS A 34 1.68 -0.47 -5.62
N ARG A 35 2.11 0.78 -5.85
CA ARG A 35 1.96 1.45 -7.15
C ARG A 35 2.94 0.92 -8.19
N ALA A 36 4.16 0.58 -7.78
CA ALA A 36 5.23 0.11 -8.68
C ALA A 36 5.07 -1.37 -9.09
N GLY A 37 4.44 -2.22 -8.28
CA GLY A 37 4.25 -3.65 -8.55
C GLY A 37 3.22 -3.98 -9.64
N GLY A 38 2.66 -2.96 -10.29
CA GLY A 38 1.56 -3.10 -11.20
C GLY A 38 1.94 -3.48 -12.61
N SER A 39 1.75 -4.75 -12.97
CA SER A 39 1.87 -5.22 -14.36
C SER A 39 0.64 -4.78 -15.18
N GLY A 40 0.53 -3.49 -15.50
CA GLY A 40 -0.46 -2.94 -16.42
C GLY A 40 -1.86 -2.61 -15.88
N ARG A 41 -2.09 -2.66 -14.55
CA ARG A 41 -3.32 -2.15 -13.92
C ARG A 41 -3.06 -0.81 -13.21
N HIS A 42 -4.04 0.08 -13.16
CA HIS A 42 -3.97 1.24 -12.26
C HIS A 42 -4.28 0.83 -10.82
N TYR A 43 -3.28 0.97 -9.93
CA TYR A 43 -3.38 0.69 -8.50
C TYR A 43 -3.53 1.99 -7.71
N ARG A 44 -4.37 1.97 -6.67
CA ARG A 44 -4.46 3.04 -5.68
C ARG A 44 -4.29 2.45 -4.28
N ALA A 45 -3.14 2.72 -3.66
CA ALA A 45 -2.94 2.44 -2.25
C ALA A 45 -3.72 3.44 -1.38
N PHE A 46 -4.31 2.96 -0.30
CA PHE A 46 -4.98 3.77 0.70
C PHE A 46 -4.74 3.20 2.10
N THR A 47 -4.67 4.12 3.06
CA THR A 47 -4.62 3.89 4.51
C THR A 47 -5.96 4.31 5.12
#